data_AF-A0A7X7UUL7-F1
#
_entry.id   AF-A0A7X7UUL7-F1
#
_cell.length_a   1.000
_cell.length_b   1.000
_cell.length_c   1.000
_cell.angle_alpha   90.00
_cell.angle_beta   90.00
_cell.angle_gamma   90.00
#
_symmetry.space_group_name_H-M   'P 1'
#
loop_
_entity.id
_entity.type
_entity.pdbx_description
1 polymer ?
#
loop_
_entity_poly.entity_id
_entity_poly.type
_entity_poly.pdbx_seq_one_letter_code
_entity_poly.pdbx_strand_id
1 'polypeptide(L)' 'SYRGTGGGDHLTHGAGLTQQELRRRIVNASTQDMRYYLMKWVELSGAFTPENRNNWSVVPAEWVEQAAPRDRTLLFGKE' A
#
# COMPACT_ATOMS: atom_id res chain seq x y z
N SER A 1 10.61 1.35 6.84
CA SER A 1 9.41 1.86 6.13
C SER A 1 9.83 2.31 4.73
N TYR A 2 9.25 1.74 3.66
CA TYR A 2 9.61 2.11 2.27
C TYR A 2 9.30 3.59 1.97
N ARG A 3 8.07 4.04 2.24
CA ARG A 3 7.68 5.44 2.00
C ARG A 3 8.38 6.41 2.95
N GLY A 4 8.57 6.03 4.22
CA GLY A 4 9.26 6.87 5.21
C GLY A 4 10.73 7.17 4.86
N THR A 5 11.38 6.32 4.05
CA THR A 5 12.75 6.55 3.56
C THR A 5 12.80 7.28 2.21
N GLY A 6 11.67 7.76 1.71
CA GLY A 6 11.55 8.43 0.41
C GLY A 6 11.15 7.53 -0.76
N GLY A 7 10.83 6.26 -0.50
CA GLY A 7 10.40 5.33 -1.55
C GLY A 7 9.09 5.78 -2.22
N GLY A 8 9.05 5.62 -3.55
CA GLY A 8 7.93 6.05 -4.38
C GLY A 8 7.88 7.57 -4.60
N ASP A 9 8.95 8.31 -4.31
CA ASP A 9 9.14 9.73 -4.65
C ASP A 9 8.15 10.74 -4.07
N HIS A 10 7.29 10.32 -3.14
CA HIS A 10 6.30 11.20 -2.53
C HIS A 10 6.94 12.29 -1.68
N LEU A 11 8.03 11.96 -0.97
CA LEU A 11 8.69 12.88 -0.02
C LEU A 11 9.86 13.63 -0.65
N THR A 12 10.61 12.99 -1.53
CA THR A 12 11.76 13.60 -2.21
C THR A 12 11.32 14.50 -3.35
N HIS A 13 10.62 13.98 -4.36
CA HIS A 13 10.14 14.78 -5.48
C HIS A 13 8.84 15.50 -5.16
N GLY A 14 7.88 14.80 -4.53
CA GLY A 14 6.57 15.39 -4.24
C GLY A 14 6.62 16.53 -3.22
N ALA A 15 7.41 16.36 -2.15
CA ALA A 15 7.54 17.36 -1.08
C ALA A 15 8.88 18.12 -1.07
N GLY A 16 9.82 17.80 -1.96
CA GLY A 16 11.11 18.49 -2.08
C GLY A 16 12.12 18.20 -0.97
N LEU A 17 11.91 17.17 -0.15
CA LEU A 17 12.79 16.86 0.99
C LEU A 17 14.05 16.13 0.55
N THR A 18 15.20 16.54 1.06
CA THR A 18 16.46 15.82 0.87
C THR A 18 16.51 14.54 1.72
N GLN A 19 17.33 13.57 1.30
CA GLN A 19 17.57 12.35 2.09
C GLN A 19 18.10 12.66 3.50
N GLN A 20 18.84 13.77 3.68
CA GLN A 20 19.33 14.17 4.99
C GLN A 20 18.19 14.66 5.89
N GLU A 21 17.27 15.46 5.36
CA GLU A 21 16.09 15.91 6.09
C GLU A 21 15.19 14.74 6.48
N LEU A 22 15.00 13.76 5.60
CA LEU A 22 14.24 12.55 5.93
C LEU A 22 14.84 11.81 7.11
N ARG A 23 16.17 11.57 7.11
CA ARG A 23 16.86 10.90 8.22
C ARG A 23 16.70 11.63 9.55
N ARG A 24 16.77 12.97 9.55
CA ARG A 24 16.60 13.79 10.76
C ARG A 24 15.16 13.77 11.31
N ARG A 25 14.18 13.43 10.49
CA ARG A 25 12.75 13.38 10.85
C ARG A 25 12.29 12.01 11.36
N ILE A 26 13.18 11.01 11.42
CA ILE A 26 12.84 9.68 11.94
C ILE A 26 12.68 9.77 13.46
N VAL A 27 11.45 9.57 13.95
CA VAL A 27 11.15 9.50 15.39
C VAL A 27 11.40 8.10 15.96
N ASN A 28 11.10 7.05 15.18
CA ASN A 28 11.28 5.66 15.57
C ASN A 28 11.48 4.79 14.32
N ALA A 29 12.27 3.73 14.45
CA ALA A 29 12.36 2.65 13.49
C ALA A 29 12.21 1.31 14.23
N SER A 30 11.38 0.42 13.69
CA SER A 30 11.24 -0.94 14.20
C SER A 30 12.56 -1.69 14.07
N THR A 31 12.85 -2.58 15.02
CA THR A 31 14.09 -3.39 15.01
C THR A 31 14.12 -4.35 13.83
N GLN A 32 12.99 -4.97 13.51
CA GLN A 32 12.84 -5.86 12.37
C GLN A 32 11.98 -5.22 11.28
N ASP A 33 11.95 -5.85 10.10
CA ASP A 33 11.09 -5.39 9.01
C ASP A 33 9.60 -5.72 9.25
N MET A 34 8.71 -5.08 8.50
CA MET A 34 7.26 -5.30 8.62
C MET A 34 6.86 -6.74 8.30
N ARG A 35 7.59 -7.43 7.40
CA ARG A 35 7.29 -8.82 7.03
C ARG A 35 7.56 -9.74 8.22
N TYR A 36 8.64 -9.52 8.97
CA TYR A 36 8.93 -10.26 10.19
C TYR A 36 7.75 -10.19 11.17
N TYR A 37 7.30 -8.98 11.50
CA TYR A 37 6.19 -8.81 12.45
C TYR A 37 4.87 -9.37 11.91
N LEU A 38 4.60 -9.23 10.62
CA LEU A 38 3.42 -9.80 9.98
C LEU A 38 3.43 -11.33 10.08
N MET A 39 4.56 -11.97 9.79
CA MET A 39 4.70 -13.42 9.91
C MET A 39 4.54 -13.88 11.36
N LYS A 40 5.15 -13.18 12.33
CA LYS A 40 4.94 -13.48 13.76
C LYS A 40 3.48 -13.34 14.18
N TRP A 41 2.78 -12.35 13.66
CA TRP A 41 1.36 -12.20 13.91
C TRP A 41 0.54 -13.35 13.31
N VAL A 42 0.85 -13.81 12.09
CA VAL A 42 0.19 -14.96 11.46
C VAL A 42 0.47 -16.25 12.24
N GLU A 43 1.72 -16.50 12.65
CA GLU A 43 2.10 -17.65 13.47
C GLU A 43 1.29 -17.73 14.77
N LEU A 44 1.02 -16.59 15.41
CA LEU A 44 0.24 -16.50 16.66
C LEU A 44 -1.27 -16.57 16.43
N SER A 45 -1.76 -15.99 15.33
CA SER A 45 -3.19 -15.85 15.05
C SER A 45 -3.78 -17.08 14.35
N GLY A 46 -2.92 -17.93 13.78
CA GLY A 46 -3.35 -19.09 12.99
C GLY A 46 -3.97 -18.67 11.66
N ALA A 47 -5.14 -19.20 11.34
CA ALA A 47 -5.84 -18.86 10.11
C ALA A 47 -6.53 -17.49 10.24
N PHE A 48 -6.28 -16.63 9.26
CA PHE A 48 -6.95 -15.34 9.12
C PHE A 48 -7.71 -15.30 7.80
N THR A 49 -8.98 -14.91 7.84
CA THR A 49 -9.78 -14.62 6.66
C THR A 49 -9.83 -13.11 6.46
N PRO A 50 -9.18 -12.56 5.43
CA PRO A 50 -9.23 -11.13 5.15
C PRO A 50 -10.66 -10.66 4.88
N GLU A 51 -11.07 -9.59 5.55
CA GLU A 51 -12.34 -8.92 5.28
C GLU A 51 -12.15 -7.84 4.21
N ASN A 52 -12.98 -7.87 3.16
CA ASN A 52 -13.08 -6.73 2.26
C ASN A 52 -14.03 -5.67 2.86
N ARG A 53 -13.45 -4.58 3.37
CA ARG A 53 -14.21 -3.47 3.97
C ARG A 53 -14.75 -2.45 2.96
N ASN A 54 -14.43 -2.58 1.68
CA ASN A 54 -14.83 -1.63 0.63
C ASN A 54 -14.49 -0.17 0.96
N ASN A 55 -13.36 0.07 1.62
CA ASN A 55 -12.92 1.39 2.08
C ASN A 55 -12.40 2.32 0.97
N TRP A 56 -12.42 1.86 -0.29
CA TRP A 56 -11.87 2.58 -1.43
C TRP A 56 -12.89 2.63 -2.55
N SER A 57 -13.01 3.80 -3.16
CA SER A 57 -13.85 4.04 -4.33
C SER A 57 -13.08 4.88 -5.34
N VAL A 58 -13.22 4.54 -6.62
CA VAL A 58 -12.74 5.39 -7.72
C VAL A 58 -13.87 6.35 -8.09
N VAL A 59 -13.56 7.64 -8.14
CA VAL A 59 -14.52 8.70 -8.48
C VAL A 59 -14.08 9.42 -9.76
N PRO A 60 -15.00 9.68 -10.71
CA PRO A 60 -16.45 9.45 -10.63
C PRO A 60 -16.87 8.00 -10.94
N ALA A 61 -17.95 7.54 -10.31
CA ALA A 61 -18.42 6.15 -10.40
C ALA A 61 -18.85 5.74 -11.82
N GLU A 62 -19.39 6.67 -12.59
CA GLU A 62 -19.81 6.46 -13.99
C GLU A 62 -18.66 5.97 -14.90
N TRP A 63 -17.42 6.36 -14.63
CA TRP A 63 -16.25 5.88 -15.39
C TRP A 63 -15.90 4.44 -15.03
N VAL A 64 -16.02 4.11 -13.74
CA VAL A 64 -15.74 2.77 -13.23
C VAL A 64 -16.73 1.77 -13.81
N GLU A 65 -18.01 2.11 -13.86
CA GLU A 65 -19.06 1.24 -14.39
C GLU A 65 -18.81 0.88 -15.86
N GLN A 66 -18.34 1.84 -16.67
CA GLN A 66 -18.02 1.62 -18.07
C GLN A 66 -16.70 0.85 -18.27
N ALA A 67 -15.68 1.13 -17.46
CA ALA A 67 -14.35 0.55 -17.64
C ALA A 67 -14.19 -0.83 -17.00
N ALA A 68 -14.84 -1.09 -15.86
CA ALA A 68 -14.63 -2.30 -15.06
C ALA A 68 -14.82 -3.62 -15.84
N PRO A 69 -15.84 -3.79 -16.71
CA PRO A 69 -15.99 -5.03 -17.49
C PRO A 69 -14.83 -5.27 -18.46
N ARG A 70 -14.35 -4.20 -19.12
CA ARG A 70 -13.21 -4.25 -20.04
C ARG A 70 -11.92 -4.56 -19.28
N ASP A 71 -11.69 -3.88 -18.17
CA ASP A 71 -10.48 -4.04 -17.36
C ASP A 71 -10.43 -5.43 -16.70
N ARG A 72 -11.58 -5.94 -16.23
CA ARG A 72 -11.70 -7.34 -15.77
C ARG A 72 -11.29 -8.31 -16.87
N THR A 73 -11.81 -8.13 -18.08
CA THR A 73 -11.50 -9.00 -19.22
C THR A 73 -10.00 -8.96 -19.55
N LEU A 74 -9.38 -7.78 -19.49
CA LEU A 74 -7.95 -7.60 -19.73
C LEU A 74 -7.09 -8.27 -18.66
N LEU A 75 -7.46 -8.15 -17.38
CA LEU A 75 -6.66 -8.63 -16.25
C LEU A 75 -6.84 -10.13 -15.97
N PHE A 76 -8.05 -10.65 -16.18
CA PHE A 76 -8.44 -12.00 -15.74
C PHE A 76 -9.00 -12.89 -16.86
N GLY A 77 -9.14 -12.36 -18.08
CA GLY A 77 -9.76 -13.08 -19.19
C GLY A 77 -11.29 -13.00 -19.21
N LYS A 78 -11.90 -13.66 -20.20
CA LYS A 78 -13.35 -13.83 -20.27
C LYS A 78 -13.75 -15.02 -19.39
N GLU A 79 -14.89 -14.88 -18.72
CA GLU A 79 -15.57 -16.01 -18.08
C GLU A 79 -16.09 -17.02 -19.11
#